data_AF-A0A163AMI4-F1
#
_entry.id   AF-A0A163AMI4-F1
#
_cell.length_a   1.000
_cell.length_b   1.000
_cell.length_c   1.000
_cell.angle_alpha   90.00
_cell.angle_beta   90.00
_cell.angle_gamma   90.00
#
_symmetry.space_group_name_H-M   'P 1'
#
loop_
_entity.id
_entity.type
_entity.pdbx_description
1 polymer ?
#
loop_
_entity_poly.entity_id
_entity_poly.type
_entity_poly.pdbx_seq_one_letter_code
_entity_poly.pdbx_strand_id
1 'polypeptide(L)'
;MEHNKSFPSGHASWYTTASYLLADLFPQRREPLLLTGRQGVYARPFCGLHYPSDVEAGHRLGKAAAQQIIRSPQWAKFKSSVQQEVKRALNPPPAGLPLINY
;
A
#
# COMPACT_ATOMS: atom_id res chain seq x y z
N MET A 1 -15.78 -3.88 15.83
CA MET A 1 -15.37 -5.10 15.08
C MET A 1 -15.72 -4.88 13.62
N GLU A 2 -14.89 -5.32 12.67
CA GLU A 2 -15.25 -5.27 11.24
C GLU A 2 -16.45 -6.19 10.98
N HIS A 3 -17.48 -5.70 10.28
CA HIS A 3 -18.68 -6.46 9.94
C HIS A 3 -18.61 -7.13 8.55
N ASN A 4 -17.42 -7.28 7.96
CA ASN A 4 -17.21 -7.85 6.63
C ASN A 4 -16.87 -9.35 6.68
N LYS A 5 -16.91 -10.02 5.52
CA LYS A 5 -16.45 -11.41 5.38
C LYS A 5 -14.92 -11.46 5.53
N SER A 6 -14.41 -12.47 6.24
CA SER A 6 -12.95 -12.62 6.46
C SER A 6 -12.16 -12.89 5.18
N PHE A 7 -12.72 -13.67 4.24
CA PHE A 7 -12.04 -14.08 3.01
C PHE A 7 -12.57 -13.38 1.74
N PRO A 8 -11.69 -12.88 0.85
CA PRO A 8 -10.29 -12.57 1.13
C PRO A 8 -10.18 -11.36 2.07
N SER A 9 -9.03 -11.16 2.71
CA SER A 9 -8.83 -9.99 3.56
C SER A 9 -8.85 -8.71 2.73
N GLY A 10 -9.88 -7.88 2.94
CA GLY A 10 -9.97 -6.54 2.34
C GLY A 10 -8.82 -5.64 2.79
N HIS A 11 -8.42 -5.74 4.06
CA HIS A 11 -7.27 -5.02 4.61
C HIS A 11 -5.95 -5.41 3.92
N ALA A 12 -5.69 -6.70 3.73
CA ALA A 12 -4.50 -7.13 3.00
C ALA A 12 -4.51 -6.63 1.55
N SER A 13 -5.67 -6.67 0.90
CA SER A 13 -5.85 -6.14 -0.46
C SER A 13 -5.55 -4.65 -0.53
N TRP A 14 -6.05 -3.87 0.42
CA TRP A 14 -5.84 -2.42 0.50
C TRP A 14 -4.36 -2.06 0.74
N TYR A 15 -3.72 -2.63 1.77
CA TYR A 15 -2.30 -2.38 2.08
C TYR A 15 -1.40 -2.73 0.89
N THR A 16 -1.69 -3.85 0.22
CA THR A 16 -0.95 -4.26 -0.97
C THR A 16 -1.16 -3.27 -2.11
N THR A 17 -2.40 -2.92 -2.43
CA THR A 17 -2.69 -2.03 -3.54
C THR A 17 -2.08 -0.65 -3.32
N ALA A 18 -2.30 -0.07 -2.14
CA ALA A 18 -1.80 1.24 -1.77
C ALA A 18 -0.27 1.31 -1.83
N SER A 19 0.43 0.33 -1.26
CA SER A 19 1.91 0.30 -1.29
C SER A 19 2.48 0.19 -2.69
N TYR A 20 1.87 -0.62 -3.58
CA TYR A 20 2.33 -0.73 -4.96
C TYR A 20 2.08 0.56 -5.76
N LEU A 21 0.91 1.20 -5.59
CA LEU A 21 0.59 2.46 -6.27
C LEU A 21 1.49 3.60 -5.78
N LEU A 22 1.73 3.70 -4.47
CA LEU A 22 2.66 4.67 -3.90
C LEU A 22 4.09 4.40 -4.37
N ALA A 23 4.51 3.14 -4.43
CA ALA A 23 5.85 2.77 -4.92
C ALA A 23 6.04 3.02 -6.43
N ASP A 24 4.97 3.06 -7.21
CA ASP A 24 5.00 3.50 -8.62
C ASP A 24 5.05 5.02 -8.72
N LEU A 25 4.38 5.74 -7.81
CA LEU A 25 4.35 7.20 -7.78
C LEU A 25 5.65 7.80 -7.22
N PHE A 26 6.29 7.12 -6.26
CA PHE A 26 7.51 7.52 -5.57
C PHE A 26 8.61 6.46 -5.74
N PRO A 27 9.20 6.30 -6.94
CA PRO A 27 10.21 5.28 -7.21
C PRO A 27 11.42 5.35 -6.26
N GLN A 28 11.82 6.54 -5.82
CA GLN A 28 12.89 6.77 -4.85
C GLN A 28 12.58 6.29 -3.42
N ARG A 29 11.31 6.03 -3.10
CA ARG A 29 10.85 5.46 -1.81
C ARG A 29 10.20 4.08 -1.98
N ARG A 30 10.44 3.42 -3.11
CA ARG A 30 9.80 2.14 -3.46
C ARG A 30 9.94 1.09 -2.36
N GLU A 31 11.16 0.74 -1.98
CA GLU A 31 11.40 -0.33 -1.00
C GLU A 31 10.75 -0.06 0.37
N PRO A 32 10.94 1.11 1.01
CA PRO A 32 10.27 1.37 2.29
C PRO A 32 8.73 1.36 2.17
N LEU A 33 8.16 1.85 1.06
CA LEU A 33 6.70 1.82 0.85
C LEU A 33 6.17 0.38 0.71
N LEU A 34 6.86 -0.47 -0.05
CA LEU A 34 6.52 -1.88 -0.18
C LEU A 34 6.66 -2.63 1.14
N LEU A 35 7.69 -2.31 1.93
CA LEU A 35 7.89 -2.85 3.28
C LEU A 35 6.74 -2.44 4.22
N THR A 36 6.34 -1.16 4.23
CA THR A 36 5.20 -0.71 5.03
C THR A 36 3.91 -1.42 4.64
N GLY A 37 3.65 -1.60 3.35
CA GLY A 37 2.50 -2.40 2.89
C GLY A 37 2.54 -3.82 3.43
N ARG A 38 3.70 -4.48 3.32
CA ARG A 38 3.93 -5.84 3.85
C ARG A 38 3.70 -5.94 5.36
N GLN A 39 4.18 -4.96 6.14
CA GLN A 39 3.94 -4.90 7.58
C GLN A 39 2.44 -4.81 7.89
N GLY A 40 1.70 -3.96 7.17
CA GLY A 40 0.24 -3.86 7.30
C GLY A 40 -0.51 -5.15 6.97
N VAL A 41 -0.05 -5.89 5.95
CA VAL A 41 -0.57 -7.22 5.59
C VAL A 41 -0.31 -8.24 6.71
N TYR A 42 0.92 -8.35 7.20
CA TYR A 42 1.29 -9.36 8.20
C TYR A 42 0.76 -9.05 9.60
N ALA A 43 0.50 -7.79 9.95
CA ALA A 43 -0.12 -7.44 11.22
C ALA A 43 -1.50 -8.11 11.41
N ARG A 44 -2.20 -8.42 10.32
CA ARG A 44 -3.56 -8.98 10.37
C ARG A 44 -3.64 -10.35 11.03
N PRO A 45 -2.84 -11.37 10.62
CA PRO A 45 -2.82 -12.65 11.32
C PRO A 45 -2.17 -12.54 12.70
N PHE A 46 -1.13 -11.71 12.87
CA PHE A 46 -0.47 -11.53 14.18
C PHE A 46 -1.43 -10.99 15.25
N CYS A 47 -2.33 -10.08 14.88
CA CYS A 47 -3.34 -9.52 15.79
C CYS A 47 -4.63 -10.36 15.86
N GLY A 48 -4.68 -11.55 15.25
CA GLY A 48 -5.87 -12.41 15.26
C GLY A 48 -7.07 -11.88 14.46
N LEU A 49 -6.84 -11.00 13.48
CA LEU A 49 -7.91 -10.34 12.71
C LEU A 49 -8.32 -11.09 11.44
N HIS A 50 -7.43 -11.93 10.90
CA HIS A 50 -7.69 -12.74 9.71
C HIS A 50 -6.88 -14.04 9.75
N TYR A 51 -7.39 -15.09 9.09
CA TYR A 51 -6.61 -16.29 8.86
C TYR A 51 -5.46 -16.02 7.87
N PRO A 52 -4.34 -16.75 7.95
CA PRO A 52 -3.24 -16.61 6.97
C PRO A 52 -3.69 -16.78 5.50
N SER A 53 -4.66 -17.66 5.24
CA SER A 53 -5.26 -17.86 3.90
C SER A 53 -5.96 -16.61 3.36
N ASP A 54 -6.67 -15.88 4.23
CA ASP A 54 -7.42 -14.67 3.86
C ASP A 54 -6.46 -13.56 3.43
N VAL A 55 -5.35 -13.47 4.16
CA VAL A 55 -4.29 -12.47 3.99
C VAL A 55 -3.52 -12.74 2.71
N GLU A 56 -3.17 -14.00 2.45
CA GLU A 56 -2.51 -14.40 1.21
C GLU A 56 -3.40 -14.15 -0.01
N ALA A 57 -4.69 -14.50 0.07
CA ALA A 57 -5.64 -14.23 -1.01
C ALA A 57 -5.83 -12.72 -1.25
N GLY A 58 -5.94 -11.93 -0.17
CA GLY A 58 -6.04 -10.47 -0.26
C GLY A 58 -4.78 -9.83 -0.84
N HIS A 59 -3.60 -10.28 -0.44
CA HIS A 59 -2.32 -9.81 -1.01
C HIS A 59 -2.23 -10.11 -2.51
N ARG A 60 -2.60 -11.33 -2.96
CA ARG A 60 -2.65 -11.66 -4.40
C ARG A 60 -3.63 -10.79 -5.16
N LEU A 61 -4.84 -10.60 -4.63
CA LEU A 61 -5.87 -9.75 -5.22
C LEU A 61 -5.38 -8.30 -5.36
N GLY A 62 -4.85 -7.72 -4.28
CA GLY A 62 -4.34 -6.36 -4.29
C GLY A 62 -3.17 -6.15 -5.26
N LYS A 63 -2.26 -7.13 -5.36
CA LYS A 63 -1.16 -7.08 -6.33
C LYS A 63 -1.67 -7.09 -7.77
N ALA A 64 -2.63 -7.97 -8.09
CA ALA A 64 -3.22 -8.04 -9.41
C ALA A 64 -3.95 -6.73 -9.77
N ALA A 65 -4.73 -6.19 -8.82
CA ALA A 65 -5.43 -4.90 -8.99
C ALA A 65 -4.44 -3.74 -9.23
N ALA A 66 -3.39 -3.63 -8.41
CA ALA A 66 -2.37 -2.59 -8.59
C ALA A 66 -1.69 -2.69 -9.96
N GLN A 67 -1.36 -3.90 -10.41
CA GLN A 67 -0.76 -4.10 -11.74
C GLN A 67 -1.69 -3.65 -12.87
N GLN A 68 -3.00 -3.93 -12.77
CA GLN A 68 -3.98 -3.45 -13.75
C GLN A 68 -4.09 -1.93 -13.74
N ILE A 69 -4.17 -1.32 -12.54
CA ILE A 69 -4.25 0.13 -12.38
C ILE A 69 -3.01 0.81 -12.97
N ILE A 70 -1.80 0.35 -12.62
CA ILE A 70 -0.54 0.96 -13.08
C ILE A 70 -0.42 0.96 -14.61
N ARG A 71 -0.94 -0.07 -15.27
CA ARG A 71 -0.96 -0.20 -16.74
C ARG A 71 -2.07 0.61 -17.42
N SER A 72 -2.98 1.22 -16.65
CA SER A 72 -4.13 1.92 -17.21
C SER A 72 -3.79 3.34 -17.69
N PRO A 73 -4.43 3.84 -18.77
CA PRO A 73 -4.33 5.24 -19.18
C PRO A 73 -4.77 6.23 -18.09
N GLN A 74 -5.75 5.84 -17.27
CA GLN A 74 -6.27 6.65 -16.16
C GLN A 74 -5.17 6.91 -15.12
N TRP A 75 -4.37 5.89 -14.79
CA TRP A 75 -3.25 6.04 -13.88
C TRP A 75 -2.15 6.92 -14.48
N ALA A 76 -1.83 6.76 -15.77
CA ALA A 76 -0.88 7.64 -16.45
C ALA A 76 -1.33 9.11 -16.38
N LYS A 77 -2.62 9.39 -16.63
CA LYS A 77 -3.20 10.73 -16.50
C LYS A 77 -3.12 11.26 -15.06
N PHE A 78 -3.46 10.43 -14.08
CA PHE A 78 -3.38 10.78 -12.66
C PHE A 78 -1.95 11.13 -12.25
N LYS A 79 -0.96 10.31 -12.63
CA LYS A 79 0.46 10.59 -12.34
C LYS A 79 0.87 11.96 -12.85
N SER A 80 0.48 12.31 -14.09
CA SER A 80 0.77 13.62 -14.65
C SER A 80 0.09 14.76 -13.90
N SER A 81 -1.12 14.57 -13.35
CA SER A 81 -1.84 15.63 -12.63
C SER A 81 -1.29 15.92 -11.23
N VAL A 82 -0.63 14.96 -10.57
CA VAL A 82 -0.19 15.10 -9.16
C VAL A 82 1.31 15.40 -8.99
N GLN A 83 2.05 15.73 -10.06
CA GLN A 83 3.50 15.91 -10.02
C GLN A 83 3.96 16.95 -8.98
N GLN A 84 3.21 18.04 -8.81
CA GLN A 84 3.54 19.07 -7.80
C GLN A 84 3.35 18.56 -6.37
N GLU A 85 2.30 17.80 -6.11
CA GLU A 85 2.03 17.19 -4.80
C GLU A 85 3.10 16.14 -4.46
N VAL A 86 3.47 15.30 -5.43
CA VAL A 86 4.55 14.33 -5.30
C VAL A 86 5.86 15.02 -4.94
N LYS A 87 6.22 16.12 -5.64
CA LYS A 87 7.43 16.89 -5.32
C LYS A 87 7.41 17.46 -3.91
N ARG A 88 6.24 17.96 -3.45
CA ARG A 88 6.09 18.49 -2.08
C ARG A 88 6.20 17.39 -1.03
N ALA A 89 5.56 16.25 -1.25
CA ALA A 89 5.53 15.13 -0.30
C ALA A 89 6.91 14.48 -0.05
N LEU A 90 7.88 14.68 -0.94
CA LEU A 90 9.25 14.21 -0.73
C LEU A 90 10.00 14.99 0.35
N ASN A 91 9.58 16.23 0.61
CA ASN A 91 10.15 17.09 1.63
C ASN A 91 9.33 16.89 2.93
N PRO A 92 9.87 16.20 3.95
CA PRO A 92 9.15 16.02 5.20
C PRO A 92 8.91 17.38 5.88
N PRO A 93 7.76 17.57 6.56
CA PRO A 93 7.55 18.77 7.37
C PRO A 93 8.62 18.86 8.48
N PRO A 94 9.03 20.08 8.90
CA PRO A 94 10.07 20.28 9.91
C PRO A 94 9.80 19.57 11.24
N ALA A 95 8.52 19.35 11.56
CA ALA A 95 8.06 18.52 12.66
C ALA A 95 7.98 17.05 12.21
N GLY A 96 9.13 16.40 12.01
CA GLY A 96 9.17 14.96 11.72
C GLY A 96 8.83 14.14 12.97
N LEU A 97 7.97 13.13 12.82
CA LEU A 97 7.93 12.01 13.76
C LEU A 97 9.34 11.39 13.86
N PRO A 98 9.77 10.91 15.04
CA PRO A 98 11.11 10.38 15.23
C PRO A 98 11.41 9.26 14.21
N LEU A 99 12.63 9.26 13.69
CA LEU A 99 13.14 8.16 12.88
C LEU A 99 13.10 6.89 13.74
N ILE A 100 12.26 5.93 13.39
CA ILE A 100 12.31 4.60 13.99
C ILE A 100 13.50 3.90 13.37
N ASN A 101 14.63 3.93 14.06
CA ASN A 101 15.77 3.09 13.75
C ASN A 101 15.46 1.67 14.25
N TYR A 102 15.54 0.68 13.36
CA TYR A 102 15.51 -0.74 13.70
C TYR A 102 16.91 -1.23 14.04
#